data_AF-A0A8H7QI21-F1
#
_entry.id   AF-A0A8H7QI21-F1
#
_cell.length_a   1.000
_cell.length_b   1.000
_cell.length_c   1.000
_cell.angle_alpha   90.00
_cell.angle_beta   90.00
_cell.angle_gamma   90.00
#
_symmetry.space_group_name_H-M   'P 1'
#
loop_
_entity.id
_entity.type
_entity.pdbx_description
1 polymer ?
#
loop_
_entity_poly.entity_id
_entity_poly.type
_entity_poly.pdbx_seq_one_letter_code
_entity_poly.pdbx_strand_id
1 'polypeptide(L)'
;MLESSGFDGDLYTHTLEDTIKNLKNGIESLSISLCDYKDGNVETAKKLAVLTGHIIKDKLTIIKYLPGNGSRWVTFEVRSCKAPLVHQENVVT
;
A
#
# COMPACT_ATOMS: atom_id res chain seq x y z
N MET A 1 -21.83 -20.32 -1.77
CA MET A 1 -20.90 -21.11 -0.94
C MET A 1 -19.79 -20.19 -0.53
N LEU A 2 -19.77 -19.77 0.74
CA LEU A 2 -18.65 -19.04 1.34
C LEU A 2 -17.73 -20.12 1.92
N GLU A 3 -16.70 -20.48 1.18
CA GLU A 3 -15.69 -21.40 1.69
C GLU A 3 -14.96 -20.71 2.84
N SER A 4 -15.18 -21.24 4.04
CA SER A 4 -14.44 -20.92 5.24
C SER A 4 -13.02 -21.43 5.06
N SER A 5 -12.08 -20.55 4.74
CA SER A 5 -10.65 -20.88 4.82
C SER A 5 -10.25 -20.97 6.29
N GLY A 6 -10.41 -22.18 6.82
CA GLY A 6 -9.82 -22.58 8.09
C GLY A 6 -8.29 -22.51 8.03
N PHE A 7 -7.72 -22.50 9.23
CA PHE A 7 -6.31 -22.67 9.57
C PHE A 7 -5.49 -21.36 9.68
N ASP A 8 -5.35 -20.93 10.93
CA ASP A 8 -4.61 -19.73 11.39
C ASP A 8 -3.16 -19.63 10.88
N GLY A 9 -2.57 -20.74 10.41
CA GLY A 9 -1.23 -20.80 9.82
C GLY A 9 -1.12 -20.29 8.37
N ASP A 10 -2.11 -20.57 7.52
CA ASP A 10 -2.09 -20.13 6.11
C ASP A 10 -2.40 -18.64 5.97
N LEU A 11 -3.21 -18.12 6.89
CA LEU A 11 -3.65 -16.74 6.91
C LEU A 11 -2.46 -15.77 7.07
N TYR A 12 -1.48 -16.12 7.89
CA TYR A 12 -0.27 -15.32 8.08
C TYR A 12 0.60 -15.30 6.83
N THR A 13 0.81 -16.46 6.19
CA THR A 13 1.57 -16.59 4.96
C THR A 13 0.94 -15.79 3.83
N HIS A 14 -0.37 -15.91 3.62
CA HIS A 14 -1.09 -15.14 2.61
C HIS A 14 -1.06 -13.63 2.89
N THR A 15 -1.26 -13.23 4.15
CA THR A 15 -1.17 -11.83 4.56
C THR A 15 0.22 -11.24 4.27
N LEU A 16 1.27 -12.01 4.54
CA LEU A 16 2.65 -11.63 4.28
C LEU A 16 2.92 -11.50 2.77
N GLU A 17 2.49 -12.47 1.97
CA GLU A 17 2.63 -12.43 0.52
C GLU A 17 1.92 -11.21 -0.10
N ASP A 18 0.69 -10.93 0.33
CA ASP A 18 -0.09 -9.80 -0.18
C ASP A 18 0.53 -8.46 0.26
N THR A 19 1.11 -8.40 1.46
CA THR A 19 1.90 -7.24 1.90
C THR A 19 3.13 -7.05 1.00
N ILE A 20 3.87 -8.12 0.67
CA ILE A 20 5.05 -8.04 -0.20
C ILE A 20 4.66 -7.59 -1.62
N LYS A 21 3.55 -8.11 -2.17
CA LYS A 21 3.04 -7.67 -3.48
C LYS A 21 2.71 -6.18 -3.48
N ASN A 22 2.02 -5.69 -2.43
CA ASN A 22 1.72 -4.27 -2.28
C ASN A 22 2.97 -3.39 -2.17
N LEU A 23 3.99 -3.85 -1.45
CA LEU A 23 5.26 -3.13 -1.36
C LEU A 23 5.97 -3.03 -2.71
N LYS A 24 6.02 -4.13 -3.47
CA LYS A 24 6.60 -4.16 -4.82
C LYS A 24 5.86 -3.21 -5.76
N ASN A 25 4.53 -3.28 -5.79
CA ASN A 25 3.70 -2.43 -6.65
C ASN A 25 3.87 -0.94 -6.32
N GLY A 26 3.97 -0.58 -5.04
CA GLY A 26 4.18 0.82 -4.64
C GLY A 26 5.55 1.36 -5.08
N ILE A 27 6.60 0.54 -5.02
CA ILE A 27 7.94 0.91 -5.50
C ILE A 27 7.95 1.05 -7.03
N GLU A 28 7.31 0.14 -7.75
CA GLU A 28 7.20 0.20 -9.21
C GLU A 28 6.44 1.46 -9.64
N SER A 29 5.32 1.76 -8.98
CA SER A 29 4.54 2.98 -9.23
C SER A 29 5.36 4.25 -9.01
N LEU A 30 6.17 4.30 -7.95
CA LEU A 30 7.08 5.42 -7.70
C LEU A 30 8.15 5.52 -8.79
N SER A 31 8.67 4.38 -9.27
CA SER A 31 9.68 4.33 -10.33
C SER A 31 9.13 4.86 -11.65
N ILE A 32 7.91 4.45 -12.03
CA ILE A 32 7.22 4.97 -13.22
C ILE A 32 6.99 6.48 -13.09
N SER A 33 6.50 6.93 -11.93
CA SER A 33 6.27 8.37 -11.66
C SER A 33 7.55 9.20 -11.77
N LEU A 34 8.70 8.62 -11.41
CA LEU A 34 10.01 9.25 -11.56
C LEU A 34 10.48 9.27 -13.03
N CYS A 35 10.25 8.20 -13.79
CA CYS A 35 10.59 8.13 -15.22
C CYS A 35 9.84 9.16 -16.06
N ASP A 36 8.59 9.46 -15.70
CA ASP A 36 7.78 10.50 -16.37
C ASP A 36 8.28 11.93 -16.07
N TYR A 37 9.10 12.08 -15.02
CA TYR A 37 9.62 13.35 -14.56
C TYR A 37 10.84 13.79 -15.38
N LYS A 38 10.62 14.19 -16.64
CA LYS A 38 11.70 14.58 -17.59
C LYS A 38 12.49 15.83 -17.20
N ASP A 39 11.87 16.79 -16.51
CA ASP A 39 12.44 18.14 -16.28
C ASP A 39 12.69 18.46 -14.80
N GLY A 40 12.72 17.45 -13.92
CA GLY A 40 12.94 17.66 -12.48
C GLY A 40 14.41 17.51 -12.06
N ASN A 41 14.89 18.43 -11.23
CA ASN A 41 16.15 18.22 -10.52
C ASN A 41 15.99 17.16 -9.41
N VAL A 42 17.10 16.63 -8.91
CA VAL A 42 17.13 15.60 -7.86
C VAL A 42 16.36 16.03 -6.60
N GLU A 43 16.35 17.32 -6.26
CA GLU A 43 15.60 17.82 -5.11
C GLU A 43 14.08 17.69 -5.29
N THR A 44 13.60 17.88 -6.51
CA THR A 44 12.18 17.72 -6.85
C THR A 44 11.80 16.24 -6.87
N ALA A 45 12.66 15.39 -7.45
CA ALA A 45 12.48 13.95 -7.43
C ALA A 45 12.36 13.40 -5.99
N LYS A 46 13.19 13.87 -5.05
CA LYS A 46 13.15 13.49 -3.63
C LYS A 46 11.84 13.86 -2.92
N LYS A 47 11.06 14.81 -3.44
CA LYS A 47 9.77 15.22 -2.88
C LYS A 47 8.61 14.35 -3.40
N LEU A 48 8.81 13.58 -4.48
CA LEU A 48 7.80 12.67 -4.99
C LEU A 48 7.53 11.57 -3.97
N ALA A 49 6.24 11.36 -3.72
CA ALA A 49 5.77 10.31 -2.83
C ALA A 49 4.62 9.58 -3.50
N VAL A 50 4.66 8.25 -3.43
CA VAL A 50 3.49 7.43 -3.74
C VAL A 50 2.85 7.01 -2.43
N LEU A 51 1.52 7.04 -2.38
CA LEU A 51 0.74 6.53 -1.27
C LEU A 51 -0.07 5.34 -1.78
N THR A 52 0.03 4.20 -1.10
CA THR A 52 -0.86 3.07 -1.35
C THR A 52 -1.68 2.80 -0.10
N GLY A 53 -2.91 2.34 -0.31
CA GLY A 53 -3.76 1.80 0.74
C GLY A 53 -3.94 0.32 0.51
N HIS A 54 -3.80 -0.49 1.55
CA HIS A 54 -4.20 -1.90 1.49
C HIS A 54 -5.07 -2.26 2.67
N ILE A 55 -6.02 -3.16 2.43
CA ILE A 55 -6.91 -3.70 3.45
C ILE A 55 -6.51 -5.15 3.68
N ILE A 56 -6.15 -5.47 4.92
CA ILE A 56 -5.84 -6.83 5.35
C ILE A 56 -6.74 -7.12 6.55
N LYS A 57 -7.60 -8.13 6.40
CA LYS A 57 -8.70 -8.40 7.34
C LYS A 57 -9.54 -7.14 7.57
N ASP A 58 -9.66 -6.68 8.81
CA ASP A 58 -10.38 -5.48 9.21
C ASP A 58 -9.47 -4.25 9.36
N LYS A 59 -8.22 -4.29 8.87
CA LYS A 59 -7.27 -3.18 9.00
C LYS A 59 -6.93 -2.57 7.63
N LEU A 60 -7.22 -1.29 7.48
CA LEU A 60 -6.72 -0.45 6.38
C LEU A 60 -5.41 0.18 6.81
N THR A 61 -4.37 0.01 6.01
CA THR A 61 -3.04 0.59 6.24
C THR A 61 -2.65 1.47 5.06
N ILE A 62 -2.21 2.68 5.34
CA ILE A 62 -1.64 3.61 4.37
C ILE A 62 -0.13 3.54 4.45
N ILE A 63 0.51 3.24 3.32
CA ILE A 63 1.95 3.18 3.19
C ILE A 63 2.42 4.31 2.28
N LYS A 64 3.50 4.97 2.68
CA LYS A 64 4.19 5.98 1.88
C LYS A 64 5.52 5.44 1.36
N TYR A 65 5.78 5.72 0.09
CA TYR A 65 6.98 5.35 -0.63
C TYR A 65 7.68 6.62 -1.08
N LEU A 66 8.97 6.71 -0.84
CA LEU A 66 9.81 7.87 -1.13
C LEU A 66 11.16 7.42 -1.73
N PRO A 67 11.78 8.24 -2.59
CA PRO A 67 13.19 8.07 -2.92
C PRO A 67 14.04 8.27 -1.66
N GLY A 68 14.87 7.29 -1.32
CA GLY A 68 15.79 7.38 -0.20
C GLY A 68 17.09 8.08 -0.57
N ASN A 69 18.07 7.95 0.33
CA ASN A 69 19.45 8.36 0.03
C ASN A 69 20.14 7.28 -0.80
N GLY A 70 20.69 7.66 -1.95
CA GLY A 70 21.36 6.74 -2.88
C GLY A 70 20.38 5.85 -3.66
N SER A 71 20.74 4.58 -3.89
CA SER A 71 19.95 3.62 -4.69
C SER A 71 18.92 2.82 -3.88
N ARG A 72 18.38 3.39 -2.80
CA ARG A 72 17.42 2.71 -1.91
C ARG A 72 16.10 3.46 -1.85
N TRP A 73 15.00 2.71 -1.85
CA TRP A 73 13.66 3.23 -1.59
C TRP A 73 13.39 3.26 -0.09
N VAL A 74 12.63 4.25 0.36
CA VAL A 74 12.16 4.35 1.75
C VAL A 74 10.66 4.12 1.78
N THR A 75 10.23 3.18 2.60
CA THR A 75 8.82 2.81 2.73
C THR A 75 8.45 2.72 4.20
N PHE A 76 7.34 3.35 4.60
CA PHE A 76 6.84 3.29 5.98
C PHE A 76 5.33 3.44 6.06
N GLU A 77 4.75 2.87 7.11
CA GLU A 77 3.35 3.07 7.47
C GLU A 77 3.14 4.53 7.92
N VAL A 78 2.14 5.19 7.34
CA VAL A 78 1.74 6.56 7.72
C VAL A 78 0.65 6.52 8.77
N ARG A 79 -0.35 5.67 8.55
CA ARG A 79 -1.51 5.52 9.41
C ARG A 79 -2.15 4.16 9.13
N SER A 80 -2.76 3.61 10.15
CA SER A 80 -3.71 2.53 9.99
C SER A 80 -4.98 2.77 10.80
N CYS A 81 -6.07 2.19 10.33
CA CYS A 81 -7.35 2.22 11.00
C CYS A 81 -8.12 0.92 10.76
N LYS A 82 -9.17 0.71 11.56
CA LYS A 82 -10.12 -0.38 11.33
C LYS A 82 -10.99 -0.03 10.11
N ALA A 83 -10.98 -0.89 9.11
CA ALA A 83 -11.81 -0.77 7.93
C ALA A 83 -13.25 -1.21 8.27
N PRO A 84 -14.28 -0.43 7.87
CA PRO A 84 -15.65 -0.89 7.99
C PRO A 84 -15.88 -2.04 7.00
N LEU A 85 -16.05 -3.26 7.53
CA LEU A 85 -16.32 -4.47 6.74
C LEU A 85 -17.80 -4.67 6.42
N VAL A 86 -18.67 -3.77 6.88
CA VAL A 86 -20.11 -3.84 6.69
C VAL A 86 -20.52 -2.81 5.66
N HIS A 87 -21.07 -3.27 4.53
CA HIS A 87 -21.72 -2.41 3.57
C HIS A 87 -23.02 -1.89 4.19
N GLN A 88 -23.07 -0.60 4.54
CA GLN A 88 -24.32 0.08 4.89
C GLN A 88 -24.86 0.72 3.62
N GLU A 89 -25.98 0.21 3.10
CA GLU A 89 -26.78 0.95 2.13
C GLU A 89 -27.31 2.19 2.84
N ASN A 90 -26.82 3.37 2.43
CA ASN A 90 -27.39 4.62 2.91
C ASN A 90 -28.82 4.73 2.35
N VAL A 91 -29.82 4.32 3.14
CA VAL A 91 -31.21 4.73 2.91
C VAL A 91 -31.28 6.21 3.25
N VAL A 92 -31.05 7.05 2.25
CA VAL A 92 -31.38 8.47 2.32
C VAL A 92 -32.91 8.53 2.41
N THR A 93 -33.42 8.84 3.60
CA THR A 93 -34.85 9.06 3.86
C THR A 93 -35.16 10.54 3.81
#